data_AF-E0TJL9-F1
#
_entry.id   AF-E0TJL9-F1
#
_cell.length_a   1.000
_cell.length_b   1.000
_cell.length_c   1.000
_cell.angle_alpha   90.00
_cell.angle_beta   90.00
_cell.angle_gamma   90.00
#
_symmetry.space_group_name_H-M   'P 1'
#
loop_
_entity.id
_entity.type
_entity.pdbx_description
1 polymer ?
#
loop_
_entity_poly.entity_id
_entity_poly.type
_entity_poly.pdbx_seq_one_letter_code
_entity_poly.pdbx_strand_id
1 'polypeptide(L)' 'MKLITNVKEGESIDRVLKKCKQKFDKARILKKLRKRQHYIKPSERKRKKLIKAKYREYLNSKNYD' A
#
# COMPACT_ATOMS: atom_id res chain seq x y z
N MET A 1 10.33 -0.74 12.68
CA MET A 1 9.01 -1.42 12.61
C MET A 1 9.27 -2.88 12.24
N LYS A 2 9.04 -3.80 13.18
CA LYS A 2 9.32 -5.24 13.02
C LYS A 2 8.09 -5.94 12.42
N LEU A 3 8.28 -6.66 11.32
CA LEU A 3 7.31 -7.62 10.79
C LEU A 3 7.65 -8.98 11.40
N ILE A 4 6.88 -9.40 12.40
CA ILE A 4 7.06 -10.70 13.06
C ILE A 4 6.01 -11.67 12.50
N THR A 5 6.49 -12.82 12.03
CA THR A 5 5.68 -13.97 11.62
C THR A 5 5.97 -15.11 12.56
N ASN A 6 4.94 -15.52 13.30
CA ASN A 6 5.03 -16.68 14.17
C ASN A 6 5.06 -17.94 13.28
N VAL A 7 6.03 -18.80 13.52
CA VAL A 7 6.17 -20.11 12.89
C VAL A 7 5.59 -21.14 13.86
N LYS A 8 4.76 -22.05 13.36
CA LYS A 8 4.29 -23.22 14.13
C LYS A 8 5.15 -24.43 13.78
N GLU A 9 5.31 -25.36 14.73
CA GLU A 9 6.01 -26.63 14.50
C GLU A 9 5.34 -27.42 13.37
N GLY A 10 6.14 -27.88 12.39
CA GLY A 10 5.67 -28.58 11.19
C GLY A 10 5.29 -27.70 9.99
N GLU A 11 5.39 -26.36 10.07
CA GLU A 11 5.20 -25.51 8.88
C GLU A 11 6.43 -25.56 7.95
N SER A 12 6.19 -25.81 6.66
CA SER A 12 7.21 -25.66 5.61
C SER A 12 7.70 -24.20 5.54
N ILE A 13 9.03 -24.04 5.47
CA ILE A 13 9.75 -22.76 5.39
C ILE A 13 9.18 -21.85 4.28
N ASP A 14 8.84 -22.42 3.12
CA ASP A 14 8.30 -21.66 1.98
C ASP A 14 6.97 -20.99 2.30
N ARG A 15 6.11 -21.63 3.08
CA ARG A 15 4.82 -21.06 3.50
C ARG A 15 5.05 -19.86 4.42
N VAL A 16 6.03 -19.94 5.31
CA VAL A 16 6.40 -18.84 6.20
C VAL A 16 6.92 -17.66 5.38
N LEU A 17 7.85 -17.90 4.45
CA LEU A 17 8.38 -16.86 3.56
C LEU A 17 7.28 -16.17 2.73
N LYS A 18 6.32 -16.94 2.21
CA LYS A 18 5.18 -16.38 1.48
C LYS A 18 4.30 -15.50 2.37
N LYS A 19 4.02 -15.92 3.61
CA LYS A 19 3.27 -15.11 4.60
C LYS A 19 4.03 -13.83 4.96
N CYS A 20 5.35 -13.90 5.14
CA CYS A 20 6.21 -12.72 5.37
C CYS A 20 6.08 -11.71 4.23
N LYS A 21 6.21 -12.17 2.99
CA LYS A 21 6.09 -11.35 1.78
C LYS A 21 4.71 -10.69 1.70
N GLN A 22 3.64 -11.47 1.90
CA GLN A 22 2.27 -10.93 1.91
C GLN A 22 2.06 -9.87 3.01
N LYS A 23 2.57 -10.09 4.22
CA LYS A 23 2.50 -9.09 5.30
C LYS A 23 3.28 -7.82 4.94
N PHE A 24 4.45 -7.95 4.32
CA PHE A 24 5.27 -6.83 3.85
C PHE A 24 4.55 -6.00 2.78
N ASP A 25 3.95 -6.66 1.79
CA ASP A 25 3.20 -6.02 0.71
C ASP A 25 1.91 -5.36 1.22
N LYS A 26 1.18 -6.02 2.13
CA LYS A 26 0.00 -5.47 2.80
C LYS A 26 0.33 -4.22 3.62
N ALA A 27 1.49 -4.19 4.29
CA ALA A 27 1.98 -3.03 5.01
C ALA A 27 2.37 -1.85 4.09
N ARG A 28 2.48 -2.09 2.77
CA ARG A 28 2.83 -1.10 1.73
C ARG A 28 4.09 -0.33 2.05
N ILE A 29 5.09 -1.01 2.62
CA ILE A 29 6.32 -0.40 3.17
C ILE A 29 7.12 0.30 2.06
N LEU A 30 7.34 -0.37 0.93
CA LEU A 30 8.04 0.21 -0.23
C LEU A 30 7.36 1.51 -0.71
N LYS A 31 6.03 1.53 -0.75
CA LYS A 31 5.27 2.73 -1.15
C LYS A 31 5.42 3.87 -0.15
N LYS A 32 5.50 3.57 1.15
CA LYS A 32 5.75 4.58 2.19
C LYS A 32 7.18 5.13 2.10
N LEU A 33 8.17 4.26 1.89
CA LEU A 33 9.57 4.66 1.71
C LEU A 33 9.73 5.59 0.49
N ARG A 34 9.25 5.18 -0.68
CA ARG A 34 9.32 6.00 -1.91
C ARG A 34 8.64 7.37 -1.75
N LYS A 35 7.53 7.42 -1.01
CA LYS A 35 6.83 8.69 -0.72
C LYS A 35 7.57 9.60 0.26
N ARG A 36 8.40 9.04 1.14
CA ARG A 36 9.18 9.78 2.13
C ARG A 36 10.56 10.19 1.64
N GLN A 37 11.03 9.58 0.54
CA GLN A 37 12.33 9.86 -0.04
C GLN A 37 12.52 11.33 -0.44
N HIS A 38 11.44 12.02 -0.82
CA HIS A 38 11.44 13.42 -1.18
C HIS A 38 10.37 14.20 -0.41
N TYR A 39 10.68 15.45 -0.08
CA TYR A 39 9.69 16.36 0.49
C TYR A 39 8.68 16.78 -0.59
N ILE A 40 7.40 16.71 -0.26
CA ILE A 40 6.31 17.19 -1.12
C ILE A 40 5.61 18.30 -0.37
N LYS A 41 5.55 19.49 -0.97
CA LYS A 41 4.83 20.64 -0.40
C LYS A 41 3.37 20.27 -0.10
N PRO A 42 2.79 20.79 1.00
CA PRO A 42 1.42 20.44 1.39
C PRO A 42 0.38 20.79 0.31
N SER A 43 0.61 21.88 -0.44
CA SER A 43 -0.21 22.30 -1.58
C SER A 43 -0.25 21.24 -2.69
N GLU A 44 0.91 20.74 -3.12
CA GLU A 44 1.01 19.71 -4.15
C GLU A 44 0.36 18.39 -3.71
N ARG A 45 0.53 18.02 -2.44
CA ARG A 45 -0.12 16.83 -1.87
C ARG A 45 -1.64 16.94 -1.89
N LYS A 46 -2.19 18.12 -1.53
CA LYS A 46 -3.64 18.41 -1.60
C LYS A 46 -4.14 18.34 -3.04
N ARG A 47 -3.44 18.97 -3.99
CA ARG A 47 -3.78 18.95 -5.42
C ARG A 47 -3.86 17.53 -5.98
N LYS A 48 -2.85 16.69 -5.73
CA LYS A 48 -2.83 15.28 -6.16
C LYS A 48 -3.99 14.47 -5.58
N LYS A 49 -4.44 14.78 -4.35
CA LYS A 49 -5.59 14.12 -3.71
C LYS A 49 -6.90 14.47 -4.42
N LEU A 50 -7.11 15.75 -4.73
CA LEU A 50 -8.33 16.23 -5.40
C LEU A 50 -8.47 15.67 -6.81
N ILE A 51 -7.41 15.72 -7.61
CA ILE A 51 -7.40 15.16 -8.98
C ILE A 51 -7.78 13.67 -8.95
N LYS A 52 -7.19 12.92 -8.03
CA LYS A 52 -7.49 11.48 -7.88
C LYS A 52 -8.94 11.24 -7.45
N ALA A 53 -9.51 12.11 -6.62
CA ALA A 53 -10.90 11.99 -6.18
C ALA A 53 -11.87 12.22 -7.35
N LYS A 54 -11.67 13.31 -8.11
CA LYS A 54 -12.48 13.64 -9.29
C LYS A 54 -12.42 12.52 -10.35
N TYR A 55 -11.24 11.95 -10.58
CA TYR A 55 -11.10 10.82 -11.51
C TYR A 55 -11.90 9.59 -11.05
N ARG A 56 -11.87 9.26 -9.75
CA ARG A 56 -12.65 8.13 -9.22
C ARG A 56 -14.15 8.39 -9.30
N GLU A 57 -14.59 9.61 -9.03
CA GLU A 57 -15.98 10.03 -9.15
C GLU A 57 -16.49 9.88 -10.59
N TYR A 58 -15.73 10.37 -11.56
CA TYR A 58 -16.03 10.20 -12.99
C TYR A 58 -16.13 8.72 -13.42
N LEU A 59 -15.23 7.87 -12.93
CA LEU A 59 -15.32 6.43 -13.21
C LEU A 59 -16.56 5.80 -12.59
N ASN A 60 -16.94 6.23 -11.38
CA ASN A 60 -18.13 5.70 -10.72
C ASN A 60 -19.42 6.13 -11.43
N SER A 61 -19.54 7.39 -11.84
CA SER A 61 -20.73 7.87 -12.58
C SER A 61 -20.90 7.11 -13.89
N LYS A 62 -19.80 6.92 -14.64
CA LYS A 62 -19.82 6.17 -15.91
C LYS A 62 -20.20 4.69 -15.77
N ASN A 63 -19.98 4.07 -14.60
CA ASN A 63 -20.34 2.67 -14.38
C ASN A 63 -21.81 2.48 -13.97
N TYR A 64 -22.51 3.57 -13.61
CA TYR A 64 -23.94 3.55 -13.26
C TYR A 64 -24.85 3.93 -14.43
N ASP A 65 -24.29 4.53 -15.49
CA ASP A 65 -24.90 4.71 -16.81
C ASP A 65 -24.71 3.45 -17.67
#